data_AF-A0A7S1ZZU1-F1
#
_entry.id   AF-A0A7S1ZZU1-F1
#
_cell.length_a   1.000
_cell.length_b   1.000
_cell.length_c   1.000
_cell.angle_alpha   90.00
_cell.angle_beta   90.00
_cell.angle_gamma   90.00
#
_symmetry.space_group_name_H-M   'P 1'
#
loop_
_entity.id
_entity.type
_entity.pdbx_description
1 polymer ?
#
loop_
_entity_poly.entity_id
_entity_poly.type
_entity_poly.pdbx_seq_one_letter_code
_entity_poly.pdbx_strand_id
1 'polypeptide(L)'
;RHLPRLEAEVTVQPMTRGILRFQVQLIPAFEWNGRWHGGAEGFWLTVEDGENNRIYHHEYVLLQRRTHPDPVELELTIPAFDPLPPQYYLRLSSDSWVGCESLTPVSFRHLLLPERSMPYTDLIDLTPLPTSALGDARFESLYQGFETFNPVQTQLFHTLYHTDAPVLLGAPTGSGKTMVAEIALLRMKRLNPKSKCVYIAPLKSLARERLKEWSVKLGGPPLRWSVLELSGDTRHDARALNRADVLVCTPEKWDLITRGWRGTGGDDGDGDR
;
A
#
# COMPACT_ATOMS: atom_id res chain seq x y z
N ARG A 1 25.43 -22.04 34.30
CA ARG A 1 25.21 -20.69 33.71
C ARG A 1 25.79 -20.55 32.30
N HIS A 2 26.81 -21.32 31.93
CA HIS A 2 27.37 -21.34 30.57
C HIS A 2 26.71 -22.36 29.62
N LEU A 3 25.53 -22.89 29.95
CA LEU A 3 24.80 -23.74 29.03
C LEU A 3 23.91 -22.83 28.18
N PRO A 4 23.98 -22.86 26.84
CA PRO A 4 23.19 -21.97 26.00
C PRO A 4 21.70 -22.15 26.25
N ARG A 5 21.04 -21.06 26.61
CA ARG A 5 19.59 -21.02 26.83
C ARG A 5 19.05 -19.76 26.18
N LEU A 6 18.02 -19.93 25.36
CA LEU A 6 17.35 -18.85 24.67
C LEU A 6 15.88 -18.86 25.09
N GLU A 7 15.40 -17.73 25.58
CA GLU A 7 14.00 -17.54 25.93
C GLU A 7 13.31 -16.74 24.83
N ALA A 8 12.01 -16.96 24.62
CA ALA A 8 11.25 -16.25 23.60
C ALA A 8 10.05 -15.54 24.24
N GLU A 9 9.89 -14.27 23.93
CA GLU A 9 8.65 -13.54 24.12
C GLU A 9 7.96 -13.39 22.77
N VAL A 10 6.67 -13.76 22.69
CA VAL A 10 5.94 -13.81 21.43
C VAL A 10 4.67 -12.99 21.54
N THR A 11 4.52 -12.01 20.65
CA THR A 11 3.28 -11.26 20.45
C THR A 11 2.66 -11.66 19.11
N VAL A 12 1.38 -12.07 19.13
CA VAL A 12 0.66 -12.50 17.93
C VAL A 12 -0.38 -11.47 17.52
N GLN A 13 -0.42 -11.14 16.24
CA GLN A 13 -1.39 -10.22 15.67
C GLN A 13 -1.97 -10.81 14.37
N PRO A 14 -3.30 -10.89 14.22
CA PRO A 14 -3.88 -11.42 12.99
C PRO A 14 -3.79 -10.36 11.88
N MET A 15 -3.12 -10.68 10.78
CA MET A 15 -3.07 -9.80 9.60
C MET A 15 -4.31 -10.00 8.73
N THR A 16 -4.72 -11.26 8.58
CA THR A 16 -5.96 -11.68 7.93
C THR A 16 -6.51 -12.88 8.71
N ARG A 17 -7.66 -13.44 8.31
CA ARG A 17 -8.13 -14.71 8.90
C ARG A 17 -7.22 -15.90 8.61
N GLY A 18 -6.44 -15.84 7.52
CA GLY A 18 -5.56 -16.93 7.10
C GLY A 18 -4.10 -16.74 7.50
N ILE A 19 -3.73 -15.59 8.06
CA ILE A 19 -2.34 -15.21 8.31
C ILE A 19 -2.21 -14.50 9.64
N LEU A 20 -1.34 -15.02 10.50
CA LEU A 20 -0.91 -14.44 11.76
C LEU A 20 0.50 -13.89 11.62
N ARG A 21 0.72 -12.70 12.16
CA ARG A 21 2.04 -12.14 12.38
C ARG A 21 2.50 -12.47 13.79
N PHE A 22 3.68 -13.06 13.89
CA PHE A 22 4.38 -13.35 15.15
C PHE A 22 5.54 -12.38 15.26
N GLN A 23 5.50 -11.54 16.30
CA GLN A 23 6.64 -10.72 16.69
C GLN A 23 7.35 -11.47 17.83
N VAL A 24 8.53 -11.99 17.54
CA VAL A 24 9.31 -12.82 18.44
C VAL A 24 10.53 -12.06 18.91
N GLN A 25 10.71 -11.93 20.21
CA GLN A 25 11.93 -11.43 20.82
C GLN A 25 12.67 -12.58 21.50
N LEU A 26 13.89 -12.86 21.03
CA LEU A 26 14.75 -13.91 21.54
C LEU A 26 15.74 -13.33 22.54
N ILE A 27 15.71 -13.81 23.78
CA ILE A 27 16.46 -13.28 24.92
C ILE A 27 17.51 -14.31 25.36
N PRO A 28 18.81 -14.03 25.17
CA PRO A 28 19.88 -14.91 25.62
C PRO A 28 19.94 -15.01 27.15
N ALA A 29 19.54 -16.15 27.71
CA ALA A 29 19.47 -16.40 29.15
C ALA A 29 20.66 -17.26 29.65
N PHE A 30 21.87 -16.92 29.21
CA PHE A 30 23.10 -17.62 29.60
C PHE A 30 24.31 -16.69 29.59
N GLU A 31 25.40 -17.10 30.26
CA GLU A 31 26.65 -16.34 30.27
C GLU A 31 27.59 -16.84 29.17
N TRP A 32 27.87 -15.97 28.18
CA TRP A 32 28.78 -16.30 27.09
C TRP A 32 30.20 -16.57 27.58
N ASN A 33 30.79 -17.67 27.11
CA ASN A 33 32.17 -18.04 27.37
C ASN A 33 32.86 -18.44 26.06
N GLY A 34 33.84 -17.64 25.61
CA GLY A 34 34.49 -17.85 24.32
C GLY A 34 35.26 -19.18 24.19
N ARG A 35 35.63 -19.84 25.29
CA ARG A 35 36.27 -21.16 25.26
C ARG A 35 35.30 -22.26 24.85
N TRP A 36 34.05 -22.16 25.30
CA TRP A 36 33.03 -23.19 25.10
C TRP A 36 32.15 -22.89 23.89
N HIS A 37 31.80 -21.61 23.70
CA HIS A 37 30.83 -21.17 22.69
C HIS A 37 31.47 -20.61 21.42
N GLY A 38 32.80 -20.47 21.39
CA GLY A 38 33.51 -19.83 20.29
C GLY A 38 33.03 -18.40 20.01
N GLY A 39 32.87 -18.09 18.72
CA GLY A 39 32.47 -16.76 18.22
C GLY A 39 30.98 -16.60 17.96
N ALA A 40 30.24 -17.69 17.80
CA ALA A 40 28.81 -17.69 17.51
C ALA A 40 28.16 -19.00 17.93
N GLU A 41 26.88 -18.96 18.26
CA GLU A 41 26.04 -20.08 18.67
C GLU A 41 24.78 -20.14 17.81
N GLY A 42 24.48 -21.32 17.29
CA GLY A 42 23.37 -21.56 16.37
C GLY A 42 22.14 -22.13 17.06
N PHE A 43 20.96 -21.63 16.70
CA PHE A 43 19.68 -22.12 17.15
C PHE A 43 18.72 -22.30 15.98
N TRP A 44 17.98 -23.41 15.98
CA TRP A 44 16.81 -23.60 15.12
C TRP A 44 15.58 -23.07 15.84
N LEU A 45 14.91 -22.11 15.23
CA LEU A 45 13.57 -21.67 15.61
C LEU A 45 12.57 -22.44 14.76
N THR A 46 11.58 -23.05 15.39
CA THR A 46 10.46 -23.71 14.72
C THR A 46 9.13 -23.30 15.33
N VAL A 47 8.13 -23.06 14.49
CA VAL A 47 6.74 -22.86 14.92
C VAL A 47 5.96 -24.11 14.51
N GLU A 48 5.47 -24.82 15.51
CA GLU A 48 4.85 -26.14 15.35
C GLU A 48 3.42 -26.18 15.90
N ASP A 49 2.59 -26.99 15.24
CA ASP A 49 1.26 -27.36 15.69
C ASP A 49 1.32 -28.68 16.46
N GLY A 50 0.95 -28.62 17.74
CA GLY A 50 0.91 -29.81 18.59
C GLY A 50 -0.24 -30.77 18.29
N GLU A 51 -1.28 -30.34 17.57
CA GLU A 51 -2.40 -31.22 17.18
C GLU A 51 -2.11 -31.93 15.86
N ASN A 52 -1.55 -31.21 14.89
CA ASN A 52 -1.31 -31.72 13.54
C ASN A 52 0.13 -32.24 13.29
N ASN A 53 1.02 -32.13 14.28
CA ASN A 53 2.45 -32.48 14.16
C ASN A 53 3.11 -31.86 12.91
N ARG A 54 2.81 -30.59 12.64
CA ARG A 54 3.31 -29.86 11.48
C ARG A 54 4.14 -28.67 11.91
N ILE A 55 5.25 -28.48 11.21
CA ILE A 55 6.07 -27.26 11.31
C ILE A 55 5.55 -26.28 10.26
N TYR A 56 5.05 -25.12 10.71
CA TYR A 56 4.57 -24.07 9.83
C TYR A 56 5.66 -23.09 9.43
N HIS A 57 6.69 -22.96 10.25
CA HIS A 57 7.82 -22.09 9.99
C HIS A 57 9.08 -22.65 10.65
N HIS A 58 10.22 -22.51 10.00
CA HIS A 58 11.51 -22.77 10.59
C HIS A 58 12.53 -21.76 10.08
N GLU A 59 13.44 -21.33 10.96
CA GLU A 59 14.51 -20.40 10.65
C GLU A 59 15.74 -20.72 11.50
N TYR A 60 16.93 -20.51 10.93
CA TYR A 60 18.18 -20.65 11.66
C TYR A 60 18.65 -19.29 12.18
N VAL A 61 18.80 -19.18 13.50
CA VAL A 61 19.20 -17.96 14.20
C VAL A 61 20.64 -18.13 14.70
N LEU A 62 21.51 -17.21 14.30
CA LEU A 62 22.91 -17.20 14.72
C LEU A 62 23.15 -16.10 15.74
N LEU A 63 23.37 -16.47 17.00
CA LEU A 63 23.78 -15.55 18.05
C LEU A 63 25.28 -15.30 17.95
N GLN A 64 25.70 -14.04 17.92
CA GLN A 64 27.11 -13.68 17.82
C GLN A 64 27.62 -13.14 19.15
N ARG A 65 28.85 -13.50 19.53
CA ARG A 65 29.47 -13.03 20.77
C ARG A 65 29.48 -11.49 20.89
N ARG A 66 29.66 -10.79 19.77
CA ARG A 66 29.77 -9.32 19.72
C ARG A 66 28.46 -8.59 20.06
N THR A 67 27.31 -9.24 19.84
CA THR A 67 25.98 -8.67 20.11
C THR A 67 25.37 -9.25 21.38
N HIS A 68 26.04 -10.19 22.06
CA HIS A 68 25.53 -10.74 23.31
C HIS A 68 25.72 -9.72 24.46
N PRO A 69 24.72 -9.49 25.34
CA PRO A 69 23.47 -10.24 25.51
C PRO A 69 22.23 -9.61 24.84
N ASP A 70 22.41 -8.76 23.82
CA ASP A 70 21.32 -8.03 23.19
C ASP A 70 20.26 -8.99 22.62
N PRO A 71 18.95 -8.70 22.84
CA PRO A 71 17.87 -9.50 22.26
C PRO A 71 17.87 -9.46 20.73
N VAL A 72 17.37 -10.54 20.11
CA VAL A 72 17.14 -10.61 18.66
C VAL A 72 15.66 -10.53 18.38
N GLU A 73 15.25 -9.56 17.57
CA GLU A 73 13.86 -9.39 17.14
C GLU A 73 13.62 -10.03 15.77
N LEU A 74 12.55 -10.81 15.65
CA LEU A 74 12.14 -11.48 14.42
C LEU A 74 10.65 -11.24 14.16
N GLU A 75 10.28 -11.10 12.89
CA GLU A 75 8.89 -11.01 12.45
C GLU A 75 8.57 -12.20 11.53
N LEU A 76 7.69 -13.09 11.98
CA LEU A 76 7.32 -14.31 11.27
C LEU A 76 5.87 -14.23 10.79
N THR A 77 5.61 -14.81 9.62
CA THR A 77 4.27 -14.92 9.05
C THR A 77 3.81 -16.37 9.08
N ILE A 78 2.82 -16.68 9.92
CA ILE A 78 2.34 -18.04 10.19
C ILE A 78 0.91 -18.22 9.67
N PRO A 79 0.59 -19.31 8.95
CA PRO A 79 -0.78 -19.57 8.51
C PRO A 79 -1.73 -19.81 9.69
N ALA A 80 -2.91 -19.21 9.61
CA ALA A 80 -4.07 -19.51 10.46
C ALA A 80 -5.09 -20.34 9.67
N PHE A 81 -5.61 -21.38 10.33
CA PHE A 81 -6.66 -22.24 9.79
C PHE A 81 -7.98 -21.99 10.53
N ASP A 82 -9.10 -22.34 9.90
CA ASP A 82 -10.45 -22.22 10.46
C ASP A 82 -11.05 -23.64 10.56
N PRO A 83 -11.25 -24.19 11.77
CA PRO A 83 -11.08 -23.56 13.08
C PRO A 83 -9.60 -23.39 13.48
N LEU A 84 -9.32 -22.33 14.25
CA LEU A 84 -8.00 -22.10 14.85
C LEU A 84 -7.77 -23.10 16.00
N PRO A 85 -6.58 -23.73 16.08
CA PRO A 85 -6.21 -24.53 17.24
C PRO A 85 -6.05 -23.65 18.50
N PRO A 86 -6.03 -24.23 19.70
CA PRO A 86 -5.97 -23.46 20.95
C PRO A 86 -4.62 -22.72 21.14
N GLN A 87 -3.53 -23.29 20.62
CA GLN A 87 -2.19 -22.74 20.70
C GLN A 87 -1.26 -23.37 19.65
N TYR A 88 -0.23 -22.64 19.25
CA TYR A 88 0.98 -23.21 18.64
C TYR A 88 2.12 -23.24 19.64
N TYR A 89 3.20 -23.91 19.27
CA TYR A 89 4.44 -23.94 20.04
C TYR A 89 5.56 -23.30 19.24
N LEU A 90 6.31 -22.41 19.88
CA LEU A 90 7.59 -21.95 19.37
C LEU A 90 8.69 -22.73 20.08
N ARG A 91 9.43 -23.56 19.34
CA ARG A 91 10.58 -24.29 19.84
C ARG A 91 11.87 -23.65 19.37
N LEU A 92 12.79 -23.45 20.30
CA LEU A 92 14.18 -23.11 20.05
C LEU A 92 15.04 -24.31 20.42
N SER A 93 15.82 -24.82 19.48
CA SER A 93 16.77 -25.91 19.72
C SER A 93 18.17 -25.44 19.37
N SER A 94 19.14 -25.64 20.26
CA SER A 94 20.54 -25.45 19.89
C SER A 94 20.94 -26.45 18.80
N ASP A 95 21.73 -25.98 17.84
CA ASP A 95 22.31 -26.83 16.79
C ASP A 95 23.52 -27.63 17.29
N SER A 96 24.21 -27.14 18.33
CA SER A 96 25.47 -27.69 18.83
C SER A 96 25.39 -28.33 20.21
N TRP A 97 24.37 -28.00 21.00
CA TRP A 97 24.27 -28.42 22.41
C TRP A 97 23.05 -29.31 22.65
N VAL A 98 23.30 -30.56 23.05
CA VAL A 98 22.25 -31.54 23.36
C VAL A 98 21.51 -31.14 24.64
N GLY A 99 20.17 -31.21 24.60
CA GLY A 99 19.32 -30.87 25.74
C GLY A 99 19.12 -29.36 25.93
N CYS A 100 19.71 -28.53 25.06
CA CYS A 100 19.47 -27.10 25.03
C CYS A 100 18.29 -26.80 24.11
N GLU A 101 17.09 -27.06 24.60
CA GLU A 101 15.84 -26.67 23.95
C GLU A 101 14.96 -25.84 24.88
N SER A 102 14.17 -24.94 24.31
CA SER A 102 13.10 -24.23 25.00
C SER A 102 11.83 -24.27 24.16
N LEU A 103 10.69 -24.43 24.83
CA LEU A 103 9.39 -24.55 24.21
C LEU A 103 8.47 -23.49 24.82
N THR A 104 7.99 -22.56 23.99
CA THR A 104 7.12 -21.46 24.40
C THR A 104 5.74 -21.66 23.80
N PRO A 105 4.68 -21.90 24.62
CA PRO A 105 3.33 -22.02 24.11
C PRO A 105 2.78 -20.64 23.73
N VAL A 106 2.17 -20.55 22.54
CA VAL A 106 1.61 -19.33 21.98
C VAL A 106 0.10 -19.51 21.87
N SER A 107 -0.66 -18.96 22.82
CA SER A 107 -2.11 -19.17 22.91
C SER A 107 -2.92 -18.27 21.98
N PHE A 108 -3.95 -18.83 21.36
CA PHE A 108 -4.91 -18.11 20.52
C PHE A 108 -6.28 -17.91 21.18
N ARG A 109 -6.44 -18.27 22.47
CA ARG A 109 -7.75 -18.23 23.17
C ARG A 109 -8.44 -16.87 23.17
N HIS A 110 -7.67 -15.78 23.13
CA HIS A 110 -8.17 -14.41 23.12
C HIS A 110 -7.90 -13.71 21.78
N LEU A 111 -7.49 -14.46 20.76
CA LEU A 111 -7.18 -13.92 19.45
C LEU A 111 -8.46 -13.66 18.67
N LEU A 112 -8.81 -12.39 18.51
CA LEU A 112 -9.93 -11.98 17.67
C LEU A 112 -9.48 -11.92 16.21
N LEU A 113 -9.89 -12.91 15.42
CA LEU A 113 -9.68 -12.87 13.98
C LEU A 113 -10.58 -11.80 13.32
N PRO A 114 -10.07 -11.05 12.33
CA PRO A 114 -10.88 -10.17 11.51
C PRO A 114 -12.08 -10.89 10.87
N GLU A 115 -13.16 -10.17 10.60
CA GLU A 115 -14.33 -10.73 9.91
C GLU A 115 -14.03 -11.06 8.43
N ARG A 116 -14.77 -12.03 7.87
CA ARG A 116 -14.80 -12.26 6.42
C ARG A 116 -15.65 -11.19 5.76
N SER A 117 -15.13 -9.99 5.52
CA SER A 117 -15.75 -9.10 4.55
C SER A 117 -15.32 -9.56 3.15
N MET A 118 -16.27 -9.81 2.23
CA MET A 118 -15.96 -9.83 0.80
C MET A 118 -15.78 -8.37 0.37
N PRO A 119 -14.54 -7.85 0.24
CA PRO A 119 -14.33 -6.42 0.09
C PRO A 119 -14.40 -5.98 -1.37
N TYR A 120 -14.73 -6.88 -2.31
CA TYR A 120 -14.77 -6.59 -3.73
C TYR A 120 -16.21 -6.61 -4.25
N THR A 121 -16.52 -5.62 -5.08
CA THR A 121 -17.77 -5.55 -5.84
C THR A 121 -17.67 -6.50 -7.03
N ASP A 122 -18.70 -7.31 -7.25
CA ASP A 122 -18.75 -8.18 -8.42
C ASP A 122 -18.74 -7.37 -9.72
N LEU A 123 -18.05 -7.93 -10.72
CA LEU A 123 -18.04 -7.39 -12.06
C LEU A 123 -19.30 -7.89 -12.77
N ILE A 124 -20.23 -6.97 -13.03
CA ILE A 124 -21.49 -7.27 -13.68
C ILE A 124 -21.22 -7.45 -15.18
N ASP A 125 -21.79 -8.49 -15.77
CA ASP A 125 -21.73 -8.73 -17.22
C ASP A 125 -22.64 -7.74 -17.96
N LEU A 126 -22.11 -6.52 -18.14
CA LEU A 126 -22.76 -5.43 -18.85
C LEU A 126 -22.38 -5.46 -20.31
N THR A 127 -23.29 -5.00 -21.17
CA THR A 127 -22.97 -4.77 -22.58
C THR A 127 -21.80 -3.77 -22.68
N PRO A 128 -20.71 -4.08 -23.42
CA PRO A 128 -19.57 -3.18 -23.56
C PRO A 128 -20.00 -1.79 -24.01
N LEU A 129 -19.59 -0.76 -23.26
CA LEU A 129 -20.01 0.60 -23.52
C LEU A 129 -19.17 1.23 -24.63
N PRO A 130 -19.77 1.73 -25.73
CA PRO A 130 -19.01 2.37 -26.79
C PRO A 130 -18.42 3.71 -26.35
N THR A 131 -17.32 4.12 -26.97
CA THR A 131 -16.68 5.43 -26.70
C THR A 131 -17.60 6.62 -27.01
N SER A 132 -18.56 6.44 -27.93
CA SER A 132 -19.62 7.41 -28.24
C SER A 132 -20.54 7.75 -27.06
N ALA A 133 -20.52 6.94 -25.99
CA ALA A 133 -21.24 7.26 -24.75
C ALA A 133 -20.74 8.55 -24.06
N LEU A 134 -19.55 9.05 -24.42
CA LEU A 134 -19.04 10.34 -23.95
C LEU A 134 -19.89 11.53 -24.46
N GLY A 135 -20.51 11.42 -25.64
CA GLY A 135 -21.41 12.44 -26.17
C GLY A 135 -20.72 13.77 -26.51
N ASP A 136 -19.42 13.74 -26.82
CA ASP A 136 -18.65 14.89 -27.30
C ASP A 136 -17.57 14.37 -28.26
N ALA A 137 -17.69 14.74 -29.54
CA ALA A 137 -16.79 14.30 -30.60
C ALA A 137 -15.31 14.61 -30.28
N ARG A 138 -15.04 15.67 -29.51
CA ARG A 138 -13.66 16.02 -29.09
C ARG A 138 -13.11 14.99 -28.12
N PHE A 139 -13.93 14.51 -27.19
CA PHE A 139 -13.53 13.49 -26.22
C PHE A 139 -13.43 12.11 -26.86
N GLU A 140 -14.38 11.77 -27.72
CA GLU A 140 -14.39 10.51 -28.47
C GLU A 140 -13.13 10.36 -29.34
N SER A 141 -12.67 11.45 -29.95
CA SER A 141 -11.45 11.44 -30.78
C SER A 141 -10.17 11.08 -30.02
N LEU A 142 -10.16 11.16 -28.69
CA LEU A 142 -9.03 10.75 -27.86
C LEU A 142 -8.87 9.23 -27.73
N TYR A 143 -9.90 8.47 -28.10
CA TYR A 143 -10.02 7.03 -27.83
C TYR A 143 -10.12 6.18 -29.08
N GLN A 144 -9.68 6.67 -30.23
CA GLN A 144 -9.73 5.95 -31.53
C GLN A 144 -8.98 4.60 -31.55
N GLY A 145 -8.17 4.29 -30.54
CA GLY A 145 -7.48 3.00 -30.40
C GLY A 145 -8.38 1.84 -29.98
N PHE A 146 -9.62 2.09 -29.56
CA PHE A 146 -10.60 1.06 -29.20
C PHE A 146 -12.04 1.56 -29.37
N GLU A 147 -12.97 0.65 -29.63
CA GLU A 147 -14.38 1.01 -29.87
C GLU A 147 -15.22 1.03 -28.57
N THR A 148 -14.88 0.16 -27.61
CA THR A 148 -15.63 -0.03 -26.37
C THR A 148 -14.74 0.03 -25.13
N PHE A 149 -15.28 0.56 -24.05
CA PHE A 149 -14.66 0.53 -22.74
C PHE A 149 -14.64 -0.89 -22.18
N ASN A 150 -13.63 -1.20 -21.36
CA ASN A 150 -13.56 -2.50 -20.71
C ASN A 150 -14.69 -2.67 -19.66
N PRO A 151 -14.93 -3.89 -19.14
CA PRO A 151 -16.03 -4.12 -18.20
C PRO A 151 -15.98 -3.25 -16.92
N VAL A 152 -14.79 -3.02 -16.35
CA VAL A 152 -14.61 -2.17 -15.14
C VAL A 152 -14.99 -0.72 -15.45
N GLN A 153 -14.52 -0.20 -16.58
CA GLN A 153 -14.83 1.15 -17.05
C GLN A 153 -16.32 1.29 -17.37
N THR A 154 -16.92 0.29 -18.02
CA THR A 154 -18.34 0.23 -18.36
C THR A 154 -19.21 0.28 -17.09
N GLN A 155 -18.91 -0.55 -16.10
CA GLN A 155 -19.65 -0.57 -14.82
C GLN A 155 -19.53 0.74 -14.04
N LEU A 156 -18.36 1.40 -14.09
CA LEU A 156 -18.14 2.66 -13.37
C LEU A 156 -18.59 3.91 -14.15
N PHE A 157 -18.82 3.79 -15.46
CA PHE A 157 -19.03 4.94 -16.33
C PHE A 157 -20.17 5.84 -15.84
N HIS A 158 -21.31 5.25 -15.44
CA HIS A 158 -22.44 6.04 -14.98
C HIS A 158 -22.09 6.88 -13.75
N THR A 159 -21.49 6.27 -12.73
CA THR A 159 -21.06 6.95 -11.51
C THR A 159 -20.05 8.05 -11.82
N LEU A 160 -19.06 7.79 -12.68
CA LEU A 160 -18.00 8.75 -13.02
C LEU A 160 -18.47 9.89 -13.92
N TYR A 161 -19.36 9.60 -14.88
CA TYR A 161 -19.72 10.50 -15.99
C TYR A 161 -21.06 11.24 -15.78
N HIS A 162 -21.91 10.74 -14.89
CA HIS A 162 -23.24 11.32 -14.61
C HIS A 162 -23.46 11.72 -13.15
N THR A 163 -22.60 11.34 -12.20
CA THR A 163 -22.80 11.66 -10.76
C THR A 163 -21.56 12.26 -10.11
N ASP A 164 -21.73 13.09 -9.08
CA ASP A 164 -20.63 13.71 -8.29
C ASP A 164 -20.20 12.86 -7.09
N ALA A 165 -20.59 11.58 -7.05
CA ALA A 165 -20.23 10.70 -5.94
C ALA A 165 -18.71 10.44 -5.94
N PRO A 166 -18.03 10.52 -4.77
CA PRO A 166 -16.65 10.09 -4.67
C PRO A 166 -16.54 8.57 -4.94
N VAL A 167 -15.54 8.18 -5.71
CA VAL A 167 -15.33 6.77 -6.12
C VAL A 167 -14.02 6.24 -5.56
N LEU A 168 -14.07 5.09 -4.91
CA LEU A 168 -12.90 4.27 -4.57
C LEU A 168 -12.83 3.09 -5.55
N LEU A 169 -11.72 2.96 -6.28
CA LEU A 169 -11.50 1.86 -7.22
C LEU A 169 -10.28 1.02 -6.80
N GLY A 170 -10.54 -0.19 -6.31
CA GLY A 170 -9.55 -1.24 -6.15
C GLY A 170 -9.60 -2.20 -7.34
N ALA A 171 -8.59 -2.15 -8.23
CA ALA A 171 -8.48 -3.08 -9.34
C ALA A 171 -7.00 -3.41 -9.64
N PRO A 172 -6.68 -4.61 -10.16
CA PRO A 172 -5.33 -4.99 -10.54
C PRO A 172 -4.67 -4.01 -11.53
N THR A 173 -3.34 -4.02 -11.59
CA THR A 173 -2.59 -3.30 -12.63
C THR A 173 -2.96 -3.87 -14.00
N GLY A 174 -3.17 -3.01 -14.99
CA GLY A 174 -3.66 -3.41 -16.33
C GLY A 174 -5.18 -3.34 -16.51
N SER A 175 -5.99 -3.22 -15.44
CA SER A 175 -7.46 -3.10 -15.54
C SER A 175 -7.96 -1.74 -16.05
N GLY A 176 -7.07 -0.85 -16.49
CA GLY A 176 -7.43 0.43 -17.09
C GLY A 176 -7.85 1.52 -16.10
N LYS A 177 -7.34 1.51 -14.86
CA LYS A 177 -7.62 2.53 -13.82
C LYS A 177 -7.36 3.98 -14.26
N THR A 178 -6.35 4.21 -15.09
CA THR A 178 -6.06 5.56 -15.62
C THR A 178 -7.23 6.11 -16.42
N MET A 179 -7.90 5.26 -17.22
CA MET A 179 -9.07 5.65 -18.01
C MET A 179 -10.22 6.11 -17.13
N VAL A 180 -10.42 5.48 -15.98
CA VAL A 180 -11.45 5.87 -15.00
C VAL A 180 -11.20 7.30 -14.51
N ALA A 181 -9.94 7.66 -14.23
CA ALA A 181 -9.58 9.04 -13.86
C ALA A 181 -9.81 10.03 -15.01
N GLU A 182 -9.53 9.61 -16.25
CA GLU A 182 -9.78 10.44 -17.43
C GLU A 182 -11.27 10.69 -17.65
N ILE A 183 -12.14 9.68 -17.53
CA ILE A 183 -13.61 9.85 -17.67
C ILE A 183 -14.13 10.89 -16.67
N ALA A 184 -13.69 10.83 -15.42
CA ALA A 184 -14.02 11.82 -14.40
C ALA A 184 -13.52 13.23 -14.77
N LEU A 185 -12.27 13.33 -15.26
CA LEU A 185 -11.67 14.58 -15.73
C LEU A 185 -12.46 15.19 -16.91
N LEU A 186 -12.83 14.38 -17.89
CA LEU A 186 -13.60 14.80 -19.05
C LEU A 186 -14.98 15.33 -18.63
N ARG A 187 -15.67 14.65 -17.70
CA ARG A 187 -16.94 15.13 -17.14
C ARG A 187 -16.76 16.47 -16.45
N MET A 188 -15.75 16.58 -15.59
CA MET A 188 -15.44 17.82 -14.86
C MET A 188 -15.29 19.00 -15.83
N LYS A 189 -14.54 18.81 -16.91
CA LYS A 189 -14.33 19.83 -17.94
C LYS A 189 -15.55 20.09 -18.81
N ARG A 190 -16.40 19.09 -19.06
CA ARG A 190 -17.69 19.26 -19.72
C ARG A 190 -18.64 20.14 -18.91
N LEU A 191 -18.74 19.88 -17.62
CA LEU A 191 -19.63 20.62 -16.71
C LEU A 191 -19.11 22.03 -16.41
N ASN A 192 -17.81 22.17 -16.21
CA ASN A 192 -17.18 23.46 -15.97
C ASN A 192 -15.81 23.54 -16.67
N PRO A 193 -15.71 24.17 -17.85
CA PRO A 193 -14.45 24.27 -18.60
C PRO A 193 -13.30 24.94 -17.81
N LYS A 194 -13.62 25.83 -16.86
CA LYS A 194 -12.64 26.57 -16.04
C LYS A 194 -12.14 25.80 -14.82
N SER A 195 -12.76 24.66 -14.50
CA SER A 195 -12.35 23.82 -13.38
C SER A 195 -10.92 23.29 -13.57
N LYS A 196 -10.22 23.02 -12.46
CA LYS A 196 -8.84 22.55 -12.47
C LYS A 196 -8.79 21.17 -11.81
N CYS A 197 -8.14 20.21 -12.45
CA CYS A 197 -7.94 18.89 -11.89
C CYS A 197 -6.55 18.78 -11.26
N VAL A 198 -6.47 18.06 -10.15
CA VAL A 198 -5.21 17.69 -9.49
C VAL A 198 -5.13 16.17 -9.46
N TYR A 199 -4.14 15.63 -10.17
CA TYR A 199 -3.84 14.21 -10.20
C TYR A 199 -2.59 13.94 -9.36
N ILE A 200 -2.75 13.12 -8.32
CA ILE A 200 -1.68 12.79 -7.38
C ILE A 200 -1.19 11.38 -7.68
N ALA A 201 0.10 11.24 -8.01
CA ALA A 201 0.76 9.95 -8.20
C ALA A 201 1.75 9.68 -7.06
N PRO A 202 1.84 8.44 -6.54
CA PRO A 202 2.65 8.13 -5.36
C PRO A 202 4.16 8.30 -5.60
N LEU A 203 4.63 8.22 -6.84
CA LEU A 203 6.04 8.32 -7.20
C LEU A 203 6.25 9.36 -8.30
N LYS A 204 7.38 10.07 -8.25
CA LYS A 204 7.77 11.06 -9.28
C LYS A 204 7.84 10.44 -10.68
N SER A 205 8.32 9.21 -10.81
CA SER A 205 8.38 8.50 -12.10
C SER A 205 7.00 8.31 -12.72
N LEU A 206 6.02 7.89 -11.92
CA LEU A 206 4.64 7.72 -12.37
C LEU A 206 3.99 9.08 -12.71
N ALA A 207 4.28 10.13 -11.93
CA ALA A 207 3.83 11.48 -12.25
C ALA A 207 4.37 11.95 -13.63
N ARG A 208 5.67 11.78 -13.88
CA ARG A 208 6.31 12.15 -15.16
C ARG A 208 5.77 11.34 -16.34
N GLU A 209 5.53 10.04 -16.14
CA GLU A 209 4.93 9.18 -17.13
C GLU A 209 3.52 9.67 -17.49
N ARG A 210 2.68 9.97 -16.48
CA ARG A 210 1.34 10.52 -16.71
C ARG A 210 1.39 11.91 -17.35
N LEU A 211 2.33 12.78 -16.95
CA LEU A 211 2.54 14.08 -17.60
C LEU A 211 2.81 13.88 -19.10
N LYS A 212 3.74 13.02 -19.47
CA LYS A 212 4.12 12.79 -20.87
C LYS A 212 2.91 12.32 -21.69
N GLU A 213 2.17 11.34 -21.19
CA GLU A 213 0.98 10.82 -21.87
C GLU A 213 -0.13 11.86 -22.00
N TRP A 214 -0.48 12.53 -20.90
CA TRP A 214 -1.57 13.51 -20.88
C TRP A 214 -1.21 14.81 -21.58
N SER A 215 0.06 15.19 -21.64
CA SER A 215 0.48 16.36 -22.43
C SER A 215 0.22 16.15 -23.93
N VAL A 216 0.39 14.92 -24.43
CA VAL A 216 0.05 14.57 -25.81
C VAL A 216 -1.46 14.43 -25.98
N LYS A 217 -2.10 13.62 -25.12
CA LYS A 217 -3.50 13.25 -25.27
C LYS A 217 -4.48 14.40 -24.96
N LEU A 218 -4.28 15.10 -23.85
CA LEU A 218 -5.14 16.20 -23.41
C LEU A 218 -4.63 17.57 -23.89
N GLY A 219 -3.31 17.73 -24.00
CA GLY A 219 -2.69 18.96 -24.52
C GLY A 219 -2.64 19.06 -26.04
N GLY A 220 -2.81 17.94 -26.75
CA GLY A 220 -2.97 17.93 -28.20
C GLY A 220 -4.35 18.40 -28.67
N PRO A 221 -4.53 18.65 -29.98
CA PRO A 221 -5.85 18.80 -30.58
C PRO A 221 -6.71 17.54 -30.34
N PRO A 222 -8.02 17.65 -30.09
CA PRO A 222 -8.82 18.88 -30.16
C PRO A 222 -8.91 19.68 -28.85
N LEU A 223 -8.39 19.17 -27.73
CA LEU A 223 -8.63 19.74 -26.40
C LEU A 223 -7.71 20.91 -26.05
N ARG A 224 -6.41 20.81 -26.37
CA ARG A 224 -5.41 21.84 -26.09
C ARG A 224 -5.34 22.26 -24.61
N TRP A 225 -5.56 21.33 -23.69
CA TRP A 225 -5.50 21.60 -22.24
C TRP A 225 -4.07 21.76 -21.77
N SER A 226 -3.85 22.67 -20.82
CA SER A 226 -2.56 22.86 -20.18
C SER A 226 -2.35 21.81 -19.08
N VAL A 227 -1.49 20.82 -19.34
CA VAL A 227 -1.09 19.81 -18.36
C VAL A 227 0.27 20.20 -17.79
N LEU A 228 0.37 20.33 -16.47
CA LEU A 228 1.57 20.79 -15.79
C LEU A 228 1.97 19.82 -14.68
N GLU A 229 3.24 19.44 -14.60
CA GLU A 229 3.78 18.67 -13.48
C GLU A 229 4.25 19.62 -12.38
N LEU A 230 3.94 19.29 -11.13
CA LEU A 230 4.50 19.92 -9.94
C LEU A 230 5.46 18.94 -9.30
N SER A 231 6.73 19.01 -9.69
CA SER A 231 7.82 18.22 -9.10
C SER A 231 8.74 19.08 -8.23
N GLY A 232 9.52 18.41 -7.39
CA GLY A 232 10.32 19.03 -6.34
C GLY A 232 11.34 20.07 -6.81
N ASP A 233 11.76 20.00 -8.08
CA ASP A 233 12.86 20.82 -8.60
C ASP A 233 12.38 22.07 -9.35
N THR A 234 11.09 22.14 -9.68
CA THR A 234 10.56 23.19 -10.55
C THR A 234 9.77 24.23 -9.74
N ARG A 235 10.31 25.45 -9.65
CA ARG A 235 9.53 26.62 -9.22
C ARG A 235 8.68 27.06 -10.40
N HIS A 236 7.37 26.80 -10.32
CA HIS A 236 6.43 27.31 -11.31
C HIS A 236 5.90 28.68 -10.87
N ASP A 237 5.84 29.61 -11.81
CA ASP A 237 5.20 30.90 -11.61
C ASP A 237 3.71 30.69 -11.25
N ALA A 238 3.19 31.49 -10.32
CA ALA A 238 1.77 31.48 -9.94
C ALA A 238 0.84 31.61 -11.16
N ARG A 239 1.29 32.31 -12.21
CA ARG A 239 0.58 32.44 -13.49
C ARG A 239 0.47 31.12 -14.24
N ALA A 240 1.52 30.30 -14.27
CA ALA A 240 1.51 28.99 -14.91
C ALA A 240 0.59 28.03 -14.15
N LEU A 241 0.68 28.04 -12.81
CA LEU A 241 -0.22 27.31 -11.93
C LEU A 241 -1.68 27.68 -12.18
N ASN A 242 -2.01 28.98 -12.29
CA ASN A 242 -3.37 29.44 -12.52
C ASN A 242 -3.91 29.04 -13.91
N ARG A 243 -3.06 29.03 -14.94
CA ARG A 243 -3.45 28.66 -16.32
C ARG A 243 -3.58 27.16 -16.57
N ALA A 244 -2.99 26.30 -15.72
CA ALA A 244 -3.05 24.86 -15.92
C ALA A 244 -4.49 24.32 -15.84
N ASP A 245 -4.86 23.38 -16.70
CA ASP A 245 -6.13 22.67 -16.63
C ASP A 245 -6.02 21.41 -15.76
N VAL A 246 -4.84 20.77 -15.81
CA VAL A 246 -4.52 19.56 -15.07
C VAL A 246 -3.15 19.72 -14.42
N LEU A 247 -3.11 19.53 -13.11
CA LEU A 247 -1.89 19.50 -12.31
C LEU A 247 -1.56 18.06 -11.95
N VAL A 248 -0.36 17.60 -12.31
CA VAL A 248 0.15 16.26 -11.97
C VAL A 248 1.21 16.42 -10.89
N CYS A 249 1.06 15.79 -9.72
CA CYS A 249 1.98 16.00 -8.60
C CYS A 249 2.19 14.74 -7.74
N THR A 250 3.12 14.81 -6.79
CA THR A 250 3.28 13.80 -5.73
C THR A 250 2.59 14.24 -4.44
N PRO A 251 2.26 13.31 -3.51
CA PRO A 251 1.61 13.65 -2.25
C PRO A 251 2.36 14.72 -1.46
N GLU A 252 3.69 14.62 -1.38
CA GLU A 252 4.53 15.55 -0.63
C GLU A 252 4.45 16.97 -1.20
N LYS A 253 4.43 17.08 -2.54
CA LYS A 253 4.37 18.39 -3.19
C LYS A 253 2.99 19.02 -3.05
N TRP A 254 1.94 18.21 -3.16
CA TRP A 254 0.57 18.68 -2.94
C TRP A 254 0.37 19.17 -1.50
N ASP A 255 0.91 18.44 -0.53
CA ASP A 255 0.89 18.83 0.89
C ASP A 255 1.61 20.18 1.11
N LEU A 256 2.81 20.37 0.56
CA LEU A 256 3.53 21.66 0.65
C LEU A 256 2.73 22.85 0.11
N ILE A 257 2.04 22.68 -1.03
CA ILE A 257 1.25 23.76 -1.65
C ILE A 257 -0.02 24.05 -0.84
N THR A 258 -0.71 23.02 -0.37
CA THR A 258 -1.97 23.17 0.37
C THR A 258 -1.76 23.74 1.78
N ARG A 259 -0.60 23.52 2.39
CA ARG A 259 -0.22 24.18 3.66
C ARG A 259 -0.11 25.70 3.54
N GLY A 260 0.42 26.20 2.42
CA GLY A 260 0.53 27.64 2.15
C GLY A 260 -0.82 28.33 1.91
N TRP A 261 -1.87 27.57 1.58
CA TRP A 261 -3.20 28.10 1.26
C TRP A 261 -3.86 28.85 2.43
N ARG A 262 -3.59 28.44 3.68
CA ARG A 262 -4.15 29.13 4.85
C ARG A 262 -3.59 30.55 5.07
N GLY A 263 -2.49 30.91 4.41
CA GLY A 263 -1.79 32.19 4.61
C GLY A 263 -2.18 33.32 3.65
N THR A 264 -2.97 33.07 2.61
CA THR A 264 -3.30 34.07 1.56
C THR A 264 -4.78 34.45 1.51
N GLY A 265 -5.55 34.10 2.54
CA GLY A 265 -7.01 34.29 2.58
C GLY A 265 -7.52 35.30 3.62
N GLY A 266 -6.66 36.11 4.23
CA GLY A 266 -7.11 37.08 5.22
C GLY A 266 -6.01 38.07 5.60
N ASP A 267 -5.86 39.13 4.80
CA ASP A 267 -5.65 40.49 5.28
C ASP A 267 -5.79 41.48 4.10
N ASP A 268 -6.97 41.55 3.48
CA ASP A 268 -7.39 42.77 2.76
C ASP A 268 -8.20 43.60 3.77
N GLY A 269 -7.49 44.08 4.79
CA GLY A 269 -7.97 45.08 5.73
C GLY A 269 -8.07 46.42 5.03
N ASP A 270 -9.32 46.77 4.72
CA ASP A 270 -9.85 48.07 4.33
C ASP A 270 -9.11 49.22 5.04
N GLY A 271 -8.21 49.87 4.30
CA GLY A 271 -7.45 51.05 4.72
C GLY A 271 -7.92 52.28 3.97
N ASP A 272 -9.20 52.63 4.12
CA ASP A 272 -9.74 53.91 3.68
C ASP A 272 -10.88 54.36 4.61
N ARG A 273 -10.52 55.06 5.69
CA ARG A 273 -11.25 56.14 6.38
C ARG A 273 -10.54 56.59 7.65
#